data_AF-A0A2E1FMF5-F1
#
_entry.id   AF-A0A2E1FMF5-F1
#
_cell.length_a   1.000
_cell.length_b   1.000
_cell.length_c   1.000
_cell.angle_alpha   90.00
_cell.angle_beta   90.00
_cell.angle_gamma   90.00
#
_symmetry.space_group_name_H-M   'P 1'
#
loop_
_entity.id
_entity.type
_entity.pdbx_description
1 polymer ?
#
loop_
_entity_poly.entity_id
_entity_poly.type
_entity_poly.pdbx_seq_one_letter_code
_entity_poly.pdbx_strand_id
1 'polypeptide(L)'
;MPAKVCLVISALVSLIYSLNFVLFGDCYVTGGDGCFTLLSNEAAEGTQAWGRGGPETGFNGALMFGITLATLLLLNEGAKGMWRMMIPGLIGFTAMSVSIWMHGDFTDSSEAPKYVTPLVTALYGAAYFFLKDEGVNDGLSDYKPGIKVQDKVALGALSVLVLTGLFYSLRMIFTPDSVIGDNFETVIPGMANGMGTPSDATVAVSGSLILIYTLWAALVLTEGASGKWKIIHPSIFAFLTVVIATYVGFVNGLGRAGSDFQKMDAIVGPIVMLLTMIVYFRLKDEGMEDGLTIMGEPVEDSSNMMAKSLPMFALIVGAVIGINGLFF
;
A
#
# COMPACT_ATOMS: atom_id res chain seq x y z
N MET A 1 -12.64 3.98 23.76
CA MET A 1 -13.61 3.04 23.13
C MET A 1 -14.02 3.46 21.71
N PRO A 2 -14.46 4.72 21.46
CA PRO A 2 -14.84 5.18 20.12
C PRO A 2 -13.72 5.06 19.07
N ALA A 3 -12.49 5.42 19.44
CA ALA A 3 -11.32 5.29 18.55
C ALA A 3 -11.12 3.86 18.02
N LYS A 4 -11.20 2.86 18.90
CA LYS A 4 -11.02 1.45 18.53
C LYS A 4 -12.08 1.00 17.53
N VAL A 5 -13.33 1.42 17.70
CA VAL A 5 -14.42 1.12 16.75
C VAL A 5 -14.11 1.70 15.38
N CYS A 6 -13.73 2.98 15.31
CA CYS A 6 -13.36 3.63 14.06
C CYS A 6 -12.17 2.94 13.36
N LEU A 7 -11.14 2.56 14.12
CA LEU A 7 -9.98 1.83 13.59
C LEU A 7 -10.32 0.42 13.13
N VAL A 8 -11.15 -0.32 13.87
CA VAL A 8 -11.59 -1.67 13.48
C VAL A 8 -12.37 -1.62 12.18
N ILE A 9 -13.30 -0.66 12.03
CA ILE A 9 -14.05 -0.49 10.78
C ILE A 9 -13.10 -0.12 9.64
N SER A 10 -12.18 0.82 9.88
CA SER A 10 -11.19 1.22 8.87
C SER A 10 -10.33 0.04 8.42
N ALA A 11 -9.79 -0.73 9.38
CA ALA A 11 -9.00 -1.92 9.12
C ALA A 11 -9.79 -3.00 8.38
N LEU A 12 -11.05 -3.24 8.74
CA LEU A 12 -11.90 -4.22 8.09
C LEU A 12 -12.18 -3.85 6.63
N VAL A 13 -12.55 -2.60 6.36
CA VAL A 13 -12.80 -2.13 4.99
C VAL A 13 -11.52 -2.21 4.17
N SER A 14 -10.40 -1.67 4.68
CA SER A 14 -9.11 -1.76 3.99
C SER A 14 -8.68 -3.22 3.75
N LEU A 15 -8.92 -4.13 4.70
CA LEU A 15 -8.63 -5.55 4.54
C LEU A 15 -9.45 -6.16 3.40
N ILE A 16 -10.77 -5.96 3.40
CA ILE A 16 -11.68 -6.49 2.38
C ILE A 16 -11.25 -6.02 0.99
N TYR A 17 -11.02 -4.71 0.82
CA TYR A 17 -10.56 -4.18 -0.46
C TYR A 17 -9.17 -4.69 -0.84
N SER A 18 -8.24 -4.79 0.12
CA SER A 18 -6.88 -5.28 -0.16
C SER A 18 -6.90 -6.73 -0.66
N LEU A 19 -7.64 -7.61 0.02
CA LEU A 19 -7.76 -9.02 -0.37
C LEU A 19 -8.50 -9.15 -1.69
N ASN A 20 -9.59 -8.39 -1.89
CA ASN A 20 -10.33 -8.42 -3.14
C ASN A 20 -9.43 -8.04 -4.32
N PHE A 21 -8.65 -6.97 -4.16
CA PHE A 21 -7.81 -6.46 -5.25
C PHE A 21 -6.61 -7.35 -5.52
N VAL A 22 -5.90 -7.83 -4.49
CA VAL A 22 -4.73 -8.71 -4.67
C VAL A 22 -5.11 -10.05 -5.30
N LEU A 23 -6.25 -10.62 -4.94
CA LEU A 23 -6.64 -11.99 -5.33
C LEU A 23 -7.64 -12.04 -6.48
N PHE A 24 -8.41 -10.99 -6.70
CA PHE A 24 -9.52 -10.98 -7.66
C PHE A 24 -9.59 -9.65 -8.41
N GLY A 25 -8.45 -8.97 -8.60
CA GLY A 25 -8.39 -7.64 -9.19
C GLY A 25 -8.84 -7.60 -10.66
N ASP A 26 -8.57 -8.66 -11.41
CA ASP A 26 -9.07 -8.89 -12.77
C ASP A 26 -10.60 -9.13 -12.78
N CYS A 27 -11.11 -10.01 -11.90
CA CYS A 27 -12.55 -10.24 -11.74
C CYS A 27 -13.29 -9.01 -11.23
N TYR A 28 -12.65 -8.20 -10.39
CA TYR A 28 -13.21 -6.95 -9.92
C TYR A 28 -13.46 -5.99 -11.08
N VAL A 29 -12.53 -5.88 -12.03
CA VAL A 29 -12.64 -4.92 -13.14
C VAL A 29 -13.59 -5.37 -14.25
N THR A 30 -13.96 -6.65 -14.30
CA THR A 30 -14.95 -7.21 -15.24
C THR A 30 -16.36 -7.30 -14.65
N GLY A 31 -16.60 -6.69 -13.49
CA GLY A 31 -17.89 -6.77 -12.81
C GLY A 31 -18.20 -8.14 -12.19
N GLY A 32 -17.24 -9.06 -12.14
CA GLY A 32 -17.44 -10.46 -11.75
C GLY A 32 -18.02 -11.32 -12.88
N ASP A 33 -17.90 -10.88 -14.13
CA ASP A 33 -18.35 -11.67 -15.27
C ASP A 33 -17.48 -12.93 -15.44
N GLY A 34 -18.12 -14.10 -15.38
CA GLY A 34 -17.46 -15.40 -15.55
C GLY A 34 -16.51 -15.82 -14.42
N CYS A 35 -16.32 -15.03 -13.36
CA CYS A 35 -15.41 -15.38 -12.26
C CYS A 35 -15.83 -14.80 -10.90
N PHE A 36 -15.18 -15.26 -9.83
CA PHE A 36 -15.49 -14.85 -8.46
C PHE A 36 -14.77 -13.55 -8.08
N THR A 37 -15.50 -12.61 -7.48
CA THR A 37 -14.92 -11.46 -6.80
C THR A 37 -15.73 -11.14 -5.55
N LEU A 38 -15.08 -10.70 -4.48
CA LEU A 38 -15.75 -10.38 -3.20
C LEU A 38 -16.48 -9.05 -3.28
N LEU A 39 -15.87 -8.07 -3.95
CA LEU A 39 -16.49 -6.81 -4.34
C LEU A 39 -16.46 -6.74 -5.86
N SER A 40 -17.51 -6.20 -6.48
CA SER A 40 -17.57 -5.99 -7.93
C SER A 40 -17.53 -4.50 -8.24
N ASN A 41 -16.90 -4.10 -9.36
CA ASN A 41 -17.04 -2.74 -9.89
C ASN A 41 -18.34 -2.54 -10.69
N GLU A 42 -19.17 -3.59 -10.83
CA GLU A 42 -20.45 -3.60 -11.55
C GLU A 42 -20.36 -3.26 -13.05
N ALA A 43 -19.14 -3.24 -13.63
CA ALA A 43 -18.95 -2.95 -15.04
C ALA A 43 -19.45 -4.10 -15.91
N ALA A 44 -20.22 -3.79 -16.96
CA ALA A 44 -20.75 -4.76 -17.91
C ALA A 44 -19.88 -4.84 -19.18
N GLU A 45 -19.83 -6.01 -19.82
CA GLU A 45 -19.08 -6.20 -21.07
C GLU A 45 -19.50 -5.16 -22.14
N GLY A 46 -18.52 -4.62 -22.85
CA GLY A 46 -18.72 -3.59 -23.89
C GLY A 46 -18.81 -2.16 -23.37
N THR A 47 -18.76 -1.94 -22.06
CA THR A 47 -18.70 -0.60 -21.45
C THR A 47 -17.27 -0.06 -21.33
N GLN A 48 -17.13 1.23 -21.05
CA GLN A 48 -15.82 1.89 -20.96
C GLN A 48 -15.00 1.45 -19.73
N ALA A 49 -15.67 1.00 -18.67
CA ALA A 49 -15.05 0.60 -17.40
C ALA A 49 -14.65 -0.89 -17.35
N TRP A 50 -15.28 -1.73 -18.17
CA TRP A 50 -15.11 -3.18 -18.10
C TRP A 50 -13.70 -3.63 -18.51
N GLY A 51 -13.13 -4.57 -17.76
CA GLY A 51 -11.91 -5.30 -18.14
C GLY A 51 -10.64 -4.45 -18.16
N ARG A 52 -10.62 -3.32 -17.44
CA ARG A 52 -9.52 -2.35 -17.45
C ARG A 52 -8.82 -2.27 -16.10
N GLY A 53 -7.50 -2.42 -16.11
CA GLY A 53 -6.71 -2.07 -14.92
C GLY A 53 -6.45 -3.18 -13.92
N GLY A 54 -6.77 -4.45 -14.20
CA GLY A 54 -6.62 -5.57 -13.26
C GLY A 54 -5.26 -5.62 -12.55
N PRO A 55 -4.12 -5.56 -13.28
CA PRO A 55 -2.79 -5.53 -12.65
C PRO A 55 -2.54 -4.32 -11.75
N GLU A 56 -3.03 -3.14 -12.14
CA GLU A 56 -2.90 -1.91 -11.32
C GLU A 56 -3.76 -2.01 -10.05
N THR A 57 -4.96 -2.57 -10.18
CA THR A 57 -5.85 -2.88 -9.06
C THR A 57 -5.17 -3.84 -8.09
N GLY A 58 -4.56 -4.93 -8.58
CA GLY A 58 -3.79 -5.87 -7.76
C GLY A 58 -2.63 -5.23 -7.02
N PHE A 59 -1.89 -4.34 -7.69
CA PHE A 59 -0.85 -3.53 -7.07
C PHE A 59 -1.39 -2.64 -5.94
N ASN A 60 -2.51 -1.96 -6.16
CA ASN A 60 -3.20 -1.16 -5.14
C ASN A 60 -3.66 -2.00 -3.95
N GLY A 61 -4.15 -3.22 -4.21
CA GLY A 61 -4.47 -4.18 -3.17
C GLY A 61 -3.26 -4.51 -2.28
N ALA A 62 -2.10 -4.75 -2.88
CA ALA A 62 -0.89 -5.12 -2.14
C ALA A 62 -0.36 -3.98 -1.27
N LEU A 63 -0.40 -2.75 -1.77
CA LEU A 63 -0.09 -1.56 -0.97
C LEU A 63 -1.12 -1.35 0.15
N MET A 64 -2.40 -1.48 -0.13
CA MET A 64 -3.43 -1.35 0.91
C MET A 64 -3.35 -2.45 1.97
N PHE A 65 -2.87 -3.64 1.61
CA PHE A 65 -2.64 -4.73 2.54
C PHE A 65 -1.61 -4.34 3.62
N GLY A 66 -0.47 -3.75 3.25
CA GLY A 66 0.48 -3.29 4.26
C GLY A 66 -0.05 -2.17 5.15
N ILE A 67 -0.83 -1.23 4.61
CA ILE A 67 -1.49 -0.19 5.43
C ILE A 67 -2.53 -0.81 6.38
N THR A 68 -3.20 -1.88 5.96
CA THR A 68 -4.07 -2.66 6.82
C THR A 68 -3.29 -3.29 7.96
N LEU A 69 -2.14 -3.92 7.68
CA LEU A 69 -1.25 -4.47 8.72
C LEU A 69 -0.78 -3.40 9.70
N ALA A 70 -0.45 -2.20 9.21
CA ALA A 70 -0.11 -1.06 10.06
C ALA A 70 -1.28 -0.67 10.99
N THR A 71 -2.50 -0.63 10.46
CA THR A 71 -3.70 -0.28 11.26
C THR A 71 -4.03 -1.35 12.30
N LEU A 72 -3.86 -2.64 11.95
CA LEU A 72 -3.99 -3.75 12.91
C LEU A 72 -2.90 -3.68 13.99
N LEU A 73 -1.67 -3.30 13.61
CA LEU A 73 -0.59 -3.08 14.56
C LEU A 73 -0.93 -1.94 15.53
N LEU A 74 -1.48 -0.83 15.05
CA LEU A 74 -1.98 0.26 15.90
C LEU A 74 -3.05 -0.21 16.90
N LEU A 75 -3.98 -1.07 16.46
CA LEU A 75 -4.99 -1.65 17.33
C LEU A 75 -4.39 -2.54 18.42
N ASN A 76 -3.29 -3.25 18.13
CA ASN A 76 -2.59 -4.12 19.07
C ASN A 76 -1.69 -3.37 20.05
N GLU A 77 -0.83 -2.47 19.53
CA GLU A 77 0.21 -1.77 20.30
C GLU A 77 -0.32 -0.56 21.10
N GLY A 78 -1.51 -0.06 20.74
CA GLY A 78 -2.08 1.15 21.32
C GLY A 78 -1.55 2.44 20.69
N ALA A 79 -2.10 3.56 21.16
CA ALA A 79 -1.99 4.84 20.45
C ALA A 79 -0.66 5.57 20.63
N LYS A 80 0.08 5.32 21.71
CA LYS A 80 1.21 6.17 22.13
C LYS A 80 2.23 6.41 21.02
N GLY A 81 2.40 7.68 20.62
CA GLY A 81 3.35 8.12 19.60
C GLY A 81 3.03 7.69 18.15
N MET A 82 1.83 7.18 17.90
CA MET A 82 1.44 6.61 16.59
C MET A 82 1.04 7.66 15.55
N TRP A 83 1.18 8.96 15.83
CA TRP A 83 1.11 10.00 14.81
C TRP A 83 2.05 9.72 13.62
N ARG A 84 3.18 9.05 13.86
CA ARG A 84 4.16 8.61 12.85
C ARG A 84 3.57 7.67 11.81
N MET A 85 2.52 6.94 12.19
CA MET A 85 1.75 6.09 11.30
C MET A 85 0.51 6.83 10.78
N MET A 86 -0.26 7.43 11.69
CA MET A 86 -1.59 7.96 11.39
C MET A 86 -1.56 9.24 10.53
N ILE A 87 -0.62 10.15 10.74
CA ILE A 87 -0.55 11.39 9.94
C ILE A 87 -0.21 11.07 8.48
N PRO A 88 0.85 10.28 8.17
CA PRO A 88 1.08 9.81 6.80
C PRO A 88 -0.12 9.08 6.20
N GLY A 89 -0.77 8.19 6.97
CA GLY A 89 -1.99 7.50 6.53
C GLY A 89 -3.11 8.47 6.15
N LEU A 90 -3.38 9.47 7.00
CA LEU A 90 -4.38 10.50 6.72
C LEU A 90 -4.07 11.31 5.47
N ILE A 91 -2.81 11.69 5.26
CA ILE A 91 -2.38 12.41 4.05
C ILE A 91 -2.67 11.57 2.80
N GLY A 92 -2.25 10.30 2.79
CA GLY A 92 -2.48 9.40 1.66
C GLY A 92 -3.96 9.07 1.43
N PHE A 93 -4.73 8.80 2.48
CA PHE A 93 -6.18 8.54 2.34
C PHE A 93 -6.96 9.77 1.88
N THR A 94 -6.53 10.97 2.29
CA THR A 94 -7.11 12.23 1.78
C THR A 94 -6.77 12.41 0.31
N ALA A 95 -5.51 12.20 -0.08
CA ALA A 95 -5.09 12.24 -1.49
C ALA A 95 -5.86 11.22 -2.33
N MET A 96 -6.10 10.01 -1.81
CA MET A 96 -6.89 8.97 -2.46
C MET A 96 -8.35 9.39 -2.64
N SER A 97 -8.97 9.94 -1.60
CA SER A 97 -10.35 10.44 -1.66
C SER A 97 -10.49 11.54 -2.72
N VAL A 98 -9.56 12.49 -2.74
CA VAL A 98 -9.53 13.56 -3.75
C VAL A 98 -9.30 13.00 -5.16
N SER A 99 -8.37 12.07 -5.31
CA SER A 99 -8.05 11.44 -6.60
C SER A 99 -9.25 10.72 -7.21
N ILE A 100 -9.99 9.95 -6.40
CA ILE A 100 -11.22 9.28 -6.85
C ILE A 100 -12.28 10.31 -7.28
N TRP A 101 -12.40 11.41 -6.55
CA TRP A 101 -13.34 12.47 -6.88
C TRP A 101 -12.98 13.25 -8.14
N MET A 102 -11.70 13.48 -8.40
CA MET A 102 -11.22 14.25 -9.55
C MET A 102 -11.16 13.44 -10.84
N HIS A 103 -10.71 12.17 -10.74
CA HIS A 103 -10.36 11.35 -11.90
C HIS A 103 -11.33 10.19 -12.13
N GLY A 104 -12.29 9.97 -11.22
CA GLY A 104 -13.22 8.85 -11.30
C GLY A 104 -14.33 9.05 -12.31
N ASP A 105 -14.34 8.20 -13.34
CA ASP A 105 -15.47 8.02 -14.25
C ASP A 105 -16.27 6.78 -13.82
N PHE A 106 -17.50 7.01 -13.38
CA PHE A 106 -18.40 5.98 -12.87
C PHE A 106 -19.67 5.86 -13.71
N THR A 107 -19.62 6.31 -14.96
CA THR A 107 -20.77 6.21 -15.87
C THR A 107 -21.21 4.76 -16.04
N ASP A 108 -20.23 3.85 -16.14
CA ASP A 108 -20.44 2.42 -16.39
C ASP A 108 -19.92 1.52 -15.24
N SER A 109 -19.74 2.08 -14.04
CA SER A 109 -19.23 1.31 -12.89
C SER A 109 -19.79 1.82 -11.57
N SER A 110 -19.63 1.03 -10.52
CA SER A 110 -20.17 1.32 -9.19
C SER A 110 -19.62 2.62 -8.63
N GLU A 111 -20.50 3.55 -8.23
CA GLU A 111 -20.10 4.80 -7.57
C GLU A 111 -19.64 4.61 -6.12
N ALA A 112 -19.74 3.40 -5.56
CA ALA A 112 -19.42 3.13 -4.16
C ALA A 112 -18.05 3.69 -3.71
N PRO A 113 -16.96 3.60 -4.49
CA PRO A 113 -15.66 4.15 -4.10
C PRO A 113 -15.66 5.67 -3.86
N LYS A 114 -16.54 6.45 -4.51
CA LYS A 114 -16.68 7.90 -4.27
C LYS A 114 -17.12 8.23 -2.85
N TYR A 115 -17.84 7.32 -2.20
CA TYR A 115 -18.43 7.53 -0.88
C TYR A 115 -17.71 6.72 0.20
N VAL A 116 -17.32 5.48 -0.09
CA VAL A 116 -16.63 4.60 0.86
C VAL A 116 -15.26 5.15 1.23
N THR A 117 -14.47 5.61 0.26
CA THR A 117 -13.13 6.13 0.51
C THR A 117 -13.10 7.36 1.44
N PRO A 118 -13.89 8.43 1.20
CA PRO A 118 -13.93 9.56 2.13
C PRO A 118 -14.56 9.18 3.48
N LEU A 119 -15.52 8.25 3.54
CA LEU A 119 -16.07 7.74 4.79
C LEU A 119 -14.99 7.05 5.64
N VAL A 120 -14.22 6.12 5.05
CA VAL A 120 -13.12 5.44 5.75
C VAL A 120 -12.04 6.44 6.16
N THR A 121 -11.73 7.42 5.32
CA THR A 121 -10.81 8.52 5.66
C THR A 121 -11.30 9.30 6.88
N ALA A 122 -12.59 9.65 6.92
CA ALA A 122 -13.20 10.33 8.05
C ALA A 122 -13.19 9.48 9.32
N LEU A 123 -13.43 8.18 9.23
CA LEU A 123 -13.34 7.25 10.36
C LEU A 123 -11.90 7.16 10.88
N TYR A 124 -10.91 7.04 10.00
CA TYR A 124 -9.50 7.02 10.38
C TYR A 124 -9.07 8.35 11.03
N GLY A 125 -9.58 9.49 10.54
CA GLY A 125 -9.38 10.81 11.14
C GLY A 125 -10.07 10.98 12.49
N ALA A 126 -11.28 10.47 12.64
CA ALA A 126 -12.00 10.45 13.91
C ALA A 126 -11.26 9.60 14.94
N ALA A 127 -10.74 8.43 14.53
CA ALA A 127 -9.87 7.63 15.37
C ALA A 127 -8.65 8.43 15.86
N TYR A 128 -7.91 9.07 14.94
CA TYR A 128 -6.78 9.92 15.31
C TYR A 128 -7.17 11.00 16.32
N PHE A 129 -8.31 11.67 16.11
CA PHE A 129 -8.82 12.69 17.02
C PHE A 129 -9.12 12.13 18.41
N PHE A 130 -9.81 10.99 18.51
CA PHE A 130 -10.15 10.36 19.78
C PHE A 130 -8.95 9.78 20.52
N LEU A 131 -7.85 9.47 19.83
CA LEU A 131 -6.62 8.95 20.44
C LEU A 131 -5.68 10.04 20.96
N LYS A 132 -6.04 11.32 20.85
CA LYS A 132 -5.21 12.44 21.37
C LYS A 132 -4.91 12.30 22.86
N ASP A 133 -5.93 11.98 23.65
CA ASP A 133 -5.79 11.80 25.10
C ASP A 133 -5.10 10.47 25.47
N GLU A 134 -5.05 9.50 24.54
CA GLU A 134 -4.32 8.24 24.67
C GLU A 134 -2.84 8.37 24.21
N GLY A 135 -2.37 9.60 23.96
CA GLY A 135 -0.97 9.88 23.65
C GLY A 135 -0.58 9.67 22.19
N VAL A 136 -1.53 9.70 21.24
CA VAL A 136 -1.20 9.53 19.80
C VAL A 136 -0.14 10.52 19.31
N ASN A 137 -0.14 11.72 19.89
CA ASN A 137 0.77 12.80 19.56
C ASN A 137 2.04 12.84 20.43
N ASP A 138 2.29 11.81 21.23
CA ASP A 138 3.50 11.76 22.05
C ASP A 138 4.77 11.84 21.18
N GLY A 139 5.61 12.82 21.50
CA GLY A 139 6.82 13.17 20.75
C GLY A 139 6.59 13.94 19.45
N LEU A 140 5.35 14.30 19.08
CA LEU A 140 5.07 15.13 17.91
C LEU A 140 5.57 16.56 18.09
N SER A 141 5.40 17.16 19.27
CA SER A 141 5.89 18.51 19.58
C SER A 141 7.41 18.62 19.54
N ASP A 142 8.10 17.51 19.78
CA ASP A 142 9.56 17.41 19.80
C ASP A 142 10.13 17.06 18.42
N TYR A 143 9.26 16.77 17.44
CA TYR A 143 9.67 16.43 16.09
C TYR A 143 10.33 17.64 15.42
N LYS A 144 11.64 17.53 15.24
CA LYS A 144 12.46 18.46 14.47
C LYS A 144 13.03 17.68 13.28
N PRO A 145 12.55 17.94 12.06
CA PRO A 145 13.05 17.26 10.87
C PRO A 145 14.56 17.50 10.72
N GLY A 146 15.32 16.44 10.53
CA GLY A 146 16.75 16.51 10.23
C GLY A 146 17.27 15.13 9.84
N ILE A 147 18.35 15.03 9.08
CA ILE A 147 18.90 13.72 8.74
C ILE A 147 19.49 13.10 10.00
N LYS A 148 18.83 12.08 10.55
CA LYS A 148 19.17 11.46 11.85
C LYS A 148 19.66 10.01 11.72
N VAL A 149 19.70 9.49 10.51
CA VAL A 149 20.25 8.17 10.19
C VAL A 149 21.77 8.29 10.10
N GLN A 150 22.48 7.43 10.85
CA GLN A 150 23.95 7.46 10.91
C GLN A 150 24.58 6.52 9.89
N ASP A 151 23.93 5.40 9.59
CA ASP A 151 24.39 4.41 8.63
C ASP A 151 24.32 4.95 7.19
N LYS A 152 25.48 5.07 6.54
CA LYS A 152 25.59 5.67 5.21
C LYS A 152 24.85 4.87 4.13
N VAL A 153 24.80 3.55 4.26
CA VAL A 153 24.12 2.68 3.29
C VAL A 153 22.61 2.84 3.44
N ALA A 154 22.10 2.78 4.67
CA ALA A 154 20.69 3.01 4.96
C ALA A 154 20.25 4.44 4.58
N LEU A 155 21.09 5.45 4.83
CA LEU A 155 20.84 6.82 4.40
C LEU A 155 20.69 6.93 2.88
N GLY A 156 21.60 6.30 2.13
CA GLY A 156 21.51 6.24 0.68
C GLY A 156 20.23 5.54 0.21
N ALA A 157 19.92 4.37 0.80
CA ALA A 157 18.73 3.60 0.47
C ALA A 157 17.43 4.37 0.79
N LEU A 158 17.31 4.99 1.97
CA LEU A 158 16.18 5.85 2.34
C LEU A 158 16.05 7.06 1.42
N SER A 159 17.16 7.68 1.03
CA SER A 159 17.14 8.81 0.09
C SER A 159 16.56 8.39 -1.26
N VAL A 160 16.99 7.23 -1.78
CA VAL A 160 16.44 6.67 -3.03
C VAL A 160 14.96 6.31 -2.88
N LEU A 161 14.57 5.69 -1.76
CA LEU A 161 13.17 5.37 -1.48
C LEU A 161 12.28 6.62 -1.44
N VAL A 162 12.72 7.68 -0.76
CA VAL A 162 11.97 8.94 -0.66
C VAL A 162 11.87 9.63 -2.02
N LEU A 163 12.98 9.76 -2.75
CA LEU A 163 12.99 10.43 -4.06
C LEU A 163 12.15 9.67 -5.10
N THR A 164 12.34 8.35 -5.18
CA THR A 164 11.55 7.48 -6.07
C THR A 164 10.07 7.52 -5.68
N GLY A 165 9.77 7.39 -4.39
CA GLY A 165 8.41 7.43 -3.87
C GLY A 165 7.70 8.75 -4.17
N LEU A 166 8.38 9.90 -3.98
CA LEU A 166 7.85 11.21 -4.34
C LEU A 166 7.63 11.34 -5.85
N PHE A 167 8.57 10.86 -6.67
CA PHE A 167 8.43 10.88 -8.12
C PHE A 167 7.17 10.11 -8.58
N TYR A 168 7.02 8.85 -8.16
CA TYR A 168 5.87 8.04 -8.55
C TYR A 168 4.56 8.56 -7.95
N SER A 169 4.52 8.84 -6.65
CA SER A 169 3.29 9.27 -5.98
C SER A 169 2.74 10.58 -6.56
N LEU A 170 3.56 11.62 -6.68
CA LEU A 170 3.11 12.92 -7.15
C LEU A 170 2.69 12.86 -8.62
N ARG A 171 3.47 12.17 -9.47
CA ARG A 171 3.14 12.02 -10.89
C ARG A 171 1.82 11.27 -11.10
N MET A 172 1.62 10.17 -10.37
CA MET A 172 0.38 9.38 -10.47
C MET A 172 -0.84 10.14 -9.92
N ILE A 173 -0.69 10.92 -8.85
CA ILE A 173 -1.80 11.73 -8.29
C ILE A 173 -2.18 12.88 -9.23
N PHE A 174 -1.20 13.64 -9.72
CA PHE A 174 -1.46 14.89 -10.44
C PHE A 174 -1.61 14.74 -11.95
N THR A 175 -0.96 13.76 -12.55
CA THR A 175 -0.94 13.54 -14.01
C THR A 175 -1.08 12.05 -14.36
N PRO A 176 -2.14 11.36 -13.90
CA PRO A 176 -2.33 9.94 -14.15
C PRO A 176 -2.45 9.62 -15.65
N ASP A 177 -3.06 10.52 -16.43
CA ASP A 177 -3.18 10.45 -17.89
C ASP A 177 -1.81 10.36 -18.58
N SER A 178 -0.83 11.18 -18.14
CA SER A 178 0.55 11.13 -18.65
C SER A 178 1.26 9.83 -18.25
N VAL A 179 1.01 9.32 -17.04
CA VAL A 179 1.57 8.00 -16.62
C VAL A 179 1.04 6.90 -17.52
N ILE A 180 -0.25 6.94 -17.86
CA ILE A 180 -0.87 5.99 -18.78
C ILE A 180 -0.28 6.15 -20.19
N GLY A 181 -0.16 7.37 -20.70
CA GLY A 181 0.40 7.64 -22.03
C GLY A 181 1.83 7.15 -22.21
N ASP A 182 2.67 7.24 -21.17
CA ASP A 182 4.04 6.73 -21.21
C ASP A 182 4.09 5.19 -21.11
N ASN A 183 3.13 4.58 -20.40
CA ASN A 183 3.09 3.14 -20.20
C ASN A 183 2.40 2.39 -21.35
N PHE A 184 1.50 3.04 -22.09
CA PHE A 184 0.66 2.45 -23.12
C PHE A 184 0.74 3.29 -24.40
N GLU A 185 1.41 2.79 -25.43
CA GLU A 185 1.50 3.45 -26.74
C GLU A 185 0.12 3.66 -27.39
N THR A 186 -0.81 2.74 -27.11
CA THR A 186 -2.22 2.84 -27.48
C THR A 186 -3.09 2.41 -26.31
N VAL A 187 -4.26 3.05 -26.16
CA VAL A 187 -5.25 2.63 -25.16
C VAL A 187 -5.77 1.25 -25.56
N ILE A 188 -5.49 0.27 -24.72
CA ILE A 188 -5.96 -1.10 -24.88
C ILE A 188 -7.38 -1.16 -24.32
N PRO A 189 -8.38 -1.53 -25.15
CA PRO A 189 -9.76 -1.72 -24.69
C PRO A 189 -9.86 -2.72 -23.54
N GLY A 190 -11.00 -2.73 -22.86
CA GLY A 190 -11.33 -3.72 -21.86
C GLY A 190 -11.16 -5.15 -22.38
N MET A 191 -10.62 -6.03 -21.53
CA MET A 191 -10.45 -7.45 -21.83
C MET A 191 -11.01 -8.30 -20.69
N ALA A 192 -11.48 -9.51 -21.02
CA ALA A 192 -12.07 -10.45 -20.04
C ALA A 192 -11.07 -10.88 -18.95
N ASN A 193 -9.77 -10.78 -19.21
CA ASN A 193 -8.72 -11.04 -18.23
C ASN A 193 -8.26 -9.77 -17.46
N GLY A 194 -9.01 -8.67 -17.55
CA GLY A 194 -8.73 -7.41 -16.85
C GLY A 194 -7.49 -6.64 -17.34
N MET A 195 -6.82 -7.10 -18.40
CA MET A 195 -5.51 -6.57 -18.83
C MET A 195 -5.60 -5.24 -19.59
N GLY A 196 -6.80 -4.68 -19.79
CA GLY A 196 -6.99 -3.39 -20.45
C GLY A 196 -6.25 -2.24 -19.74
N THR A 197 -6.05 -1.14 -20.46
CA THR A 197 -5.38 0.06 -19.93
C THR A 197 -6.13 0.57 -18.68
N PRO A 198 -5.47 0.84 -17.54
CA PRO A 198 -6.15 1.29 -16.33
C PRO A 198 -6.84 2.64 -16.55
N SER A 199 -7.76 3.01 -15.65
CA SER A 199 -8.32 4.37 -15.61
C SER A 199 -7.40 5.31 -14.84
N ASP A 200 -7.59 6.61 -15.07
CA ASP A 200 -6.85 7.68 -14.38
C ASP A 200 -7.04 7.58 -12.87
N ALA A 201 -8.26 7.30 -12.40
CA ALA A 201 -8.56 7.08 -10.99
C ALA A 201 -7.76 5.92 -10.39
N THR A 202 -7.67 4.77 -11.09
CA THR A 202 -6.92 3.61 -10.59
C THR A 202 -5.44 3.94 -10.42
N VAL A 203 -4.85 4.66 -11.38
CA VAL A 203 -3.44 5.11 -11.31
C VAL A 203 -3.23 6.14 -10.19
N ALA A 204 -4.14 7.11 -10.03
CA ALA A 204 -4.03 8.12 -8.98
C ALA A 204 -4.21 7.55 -7.57
N VAL A 205 -5.01 6.49 -7.41
CA VAL A 205 -5.09 5.70 -6.18
C VAL A 205 -3.75 5.05 -5.86
N SER A 206 -3.04 4.48 -6.85
CA SER A 206 -1.68 3.95 -6.69
C SER A 206 -0.72 5.00 -6.14
N GLY A 207 -0.73 6.19 -6.74
CA GLY A 207 0.10 7.30 -6.26
C GLY A 207 -0.20 7.69 -4.82
N SER A 208 -1.48 7.71 -4.43
CA SER A 208 -1.93 8.03 -3.08
C SER A 208 -1.50 7.00 -2.04
N LEU A 209 -1.48 5.72 -2.41
CA LEU A 209 -0.98 4.64 -1.55
C LEU A 209 0.55 4.70 -1.41
N ILE A 210 1.28 4.89 -2.52
CA ILE A 210 2.75 5.06 -2.52
C ILE A 210 3.16 6.24 -1.62
N LEU A 211 2.38 7.32 -1.59
CA LEU A 211 2.66 8.49 -0.77
C LEU A 211 2.79 8.14 0.73
N ILE A 212 1.97 7.21 1.24
CA ILE A 212 2.01 6.79 2.65
C ILE A 212 3.36 6.15 2.97
N TYR A 213 3.79 5.19 2.15
CA TYR A 213 5.07 4.51 2.28
C TYR A 213 6.26 5.47 2.13
N THR A 214 6.13 6.44 1.22
CA THR A 214 7.12 7.49 1.01
C THR A 214 7.29 8.35 2.25
N LEU A 215 6.18 8.76 2.87
CA LEU A 215 6.18 9.54 4.10
C LEU A 215 6.70 8.73 5.30
N TRP A 216 6.44 7.42 5.36
CA TRP A 216 7.05 6.54 6.36
C TRP A 216 8.56 6.44 6.19
N ALA A 217 9.07 6.24 4.97
CA ALA A 217 10.51 6.27 4.70
C ALA A 217 11.12 7.63 5.06
N ALA A 218 10.44 8.73 4.73
CA ALA A 218 10.87 10.08 5.09
C ALA A 218 10.92 10.28 6.62
N LEU A 219 9.99 9.70 7.38
CA LEU A 219 10.03 9.76 8.85
C LEU A 219 11.23 8.99 9.42
N VAL A 220 11.58 7.83 8.87
CA VAL A 220 12.81 7.13 9.30
C VAL A 220 14.04 7.98 8.99
N LEU A 221 14.11 8.57 7.78
CA LEU A 221 15.22 9.43 7.38
C LEU A 221 15.35 10.67 8.27
N THR A 222 14.23 11.30 8.64
CA THR A 222 14.19 12.60 9.31
C THR A 222 14.08 12.55 10.83
N GLU A 223 13.70 11.41 11.39
CA GLU A 223 13.55 11.21 12.84
C GLU A 223 14.54 10.18 13.41
N GLY A 224 15.14 9.35 12.56
CA GLY A 224 16.01 8.25 12.95
C GLY A 224 15.25 6.93 13.08
N ALA A 225 15.99 5.86 13.31
CA ALA A 225 15.48 4.48 13.28
C ALA A 225 14.75 4.04 14.55
N SER A 226 15.08 4.61 15.72
CA SER A 226 14.57 4.12 17.00
C SER A 226 13.04 3.97 17.02
N GLY A 227 12.58 2.73 17.23
CA GLY A 227 11.16 2.36 17.32
C GLY A 227 10.37 2.44 16.01
N LYS A 228 11.03 2.57 14.85
CA LYS A 228 10.37 2.70 13.54
C LYS A 228 9.93 1.40 12.90
N TRP A 229 10.15 0.26 13.55
CA TRP A 229 9.60 -1.03 13.14
C TRP A 229 8.09 -0.97 12.86
N LYS A 230 7.34 -0.12 13.58
CA LYS A 230 5.89 0.03 13.42
C LYS A 230 5.46 0.51 12.03
N ILE A 231 6.34 1.19 11.29
CA ILE A 231 6.08 1.66 9.92
C ILE A 231 6.94 0.95 8.88
N ILE A 232 8.11 0.45 9.27
CA ILE A 232 8.99 -0.31 8.37
C ILE A 232 8.52 -1.76 8.18
N HIS A 233 8.05 -2.46 9.21
CA HIS A 233 7.55 -3.84 9.03
C HIS A 233 6.36 -3.89 8.05
N PRO A 234 5.32 -3.05 8.19
CA PRO A 234 4.24 -3.02 7.21
C PRO A 234 4.70 -2.66 5.79
N SER A 235 5.74 -1.82 5.66
CA SER A 235 6.37 -1.51 4.36
C SER A 235 7.02 -2.74 3.73
N ILE A 236 7.80 -3.49 4.50
CA ILE A 236 8.44 -4.72 4.00
C ILE A 236 7.37 -5.73 3.55
N PHE A 237 6.34 -5.95 4.38
CA PHE A 237 5.28 -6.89 4.03
C PHE A 237 4.52 -6.46 2.77
N ALA A 238 4.22 -5.17 2.60
CA ALA A 238 3.58 -4.65 1.40
C ALA A 238 4.41 -4.90 0.14
N PHE A 239 5.68 -4.48 0.14
CA PHE A 239 6.53 -4.60 -1.04
C PHE A 239 6.92 -6.04 -1.33
N LEU A 240 6.99 -6.91 -0.32
CA LEU A 240 7.13 -8.34 -0.51
C LEU A 240 5.90 -8.94 -1.19
N THR A 241 4.69 -8.56 -0.77
CA THR A 241 3.43 -8.93 -1.45
C THR A 241 3.40 -8.42 -2.89
N VAL A 242 3.82 -7.18 -3.15
CA VAL A 242 3.94 -6.62 -4.51
C VAL A 242 4.84 -7.50 -5.37
N VAL A 243 6.05 -7.83 -4.90
CA VAL A 243 7.00 -8.65 -5.67
C VAL A 243 6.44 -10.04 -5.97
N ILE A 244 5.80 -10.67 -4.98
CA ILE A 244 5.16 -11.98 -5.15
C ILE A 244 4.02 -11.90 -6.18
N ALA A 245 3.11 -10.92 -6.04
CA ALA A 245 1.98 -10.72 -6.93
C ALA A 245 2.43 -10.45 -8.36
N THR A 246 3.44 -9.59 -8.55
CA THR A 246 4.04 -9.32 -9.86
C THR A 246 4.65 -10.56 -10.48
N TYR A 247 5.40 -11.36 -9.71
CA TYR A 247 5.99 -12.61 -10.20
C TYR A 247 4.92 -13.62 -10.63
N VAL A 248 3.93 -13.88 -9.78
CA VAL A 248 2.81 -14.79 -10.11
C VAL A 248 2.04 -14.28 -11.32
N GLY A 249 1.76 -12.98 -11.38
CA GLY A 249 1.13 -12.34 -12.53
C GLY A 249 1.88 -12.59 -13.83
N PHE A 250 3.22 -12.48 -13.84
CA PHE A 250 4.02 -12.84 -15.02
C PHE A 250 3.92 -14.31 -15.40
N VAL A 251 3.98 -15.23 -14.42
CA VAL A 251 3.85 -16.67 -14.67
C VAL A 251 2.49 -17.01 -15.28
N ASN A 252 1.43 -16.31 -14.86
CA ASN A 252 0.05 -16.54 -15.30
C ASN A 252 -0.35 -15.71 -16.54
N GLY A 253 0.57 -14.94 -17.13
CA GLY A 253 0.28 -14.11 -18.30
C GLY A 253 -0.55 -12.85 -18.02
N LEU A 254 -0.69 -12.46 -16.75
CA LEU A 254 -1.39 -11.26 -16.28
C LEU A 254 -0.42 -10.12 -15.87
N GLY A 255 0.88 -10.30 -16.11
CA GLY A 255 1.89 -9.26 -15.86
C GLY A 255 2.02 -8.27 -17.03
N ARG A 256 2.27 -6.99 -16.72
CA ARG A 256 2.49 -5.94 -17.73
C ARG A 256 3.98 -5.77 -18.03
N ALA A 257 4.37 -5.98 -19.29
CA ALA A 257 5.75 -5.80 -19.76
C ALA A 257 5.83 -5.42 -21.25
N GLY A 258 4.77 -4.83 -21.81
CA GLY A 258 4.65 -4.50 -23.23
C GLY A 258 5.52 -3.32 -23.65
N SER A 259 5.67 -2.30 -22.80
CA SER A 259 6.52 -1.13 -23.03
C SER A 259 7.76 -1.13 -22.11
N ASP A 260 8.76 -0.30 -22.44
CA ASP A 260 9.95 -0.16 -21.60
C ASP A 260 9.64 0.46 -20.23
N PHE A 261 8.65 1.35 -20.16
CA PHE A 261 8.16 1.87 -18.88
C PHE A 261 7.49 0.78 -18.03
N GLN A 262 6.67 -0.10 -18.62
CA GLN A 262 6.07 -1.22 -17.88
C GLN A 262 7.14 -2.18 -17.34
N LYS A 263 8.20 -2.45 -18.12
CA LYS A 263 9.34 -3.25 -17.66
C LYS A 263 10.08 -2.56 -16.52
N MET A 264 10.29 -1.25 -16.61
CA MET A 264 10.88 -0.47 -15.52
C MET A 264 10.03 -0.53 -14.25
N ASP A 265 8.71 -0.32 -14.35
CA ASP A 265 7.79 -0.39 -13.21
C ASP A 265 7.83 -1.78 -12.54
N ALA A 266 7.88 -2.84 -13.35
CA ALA A 266 8.04 -4.21 -12.86
C ALA A 266 9.37 -4.47 -12.14
N ILE A 267 10.45 -3.75 -12.49
CA ILE A 267 11.77 -3.83 -11.84
C ILE A 267 11.82 -2.97 -10.57
N VAL A 268 11.14 -1.83 -10.55
CA VAL A 268 11.16 -0.90 -9.42
C VAL A 268 10.58 -1.53 -8.16
N GLY A 269 9.51 -2.33 -8.26
CA GLY A 269 8.93 -3.04 -7.11
C GLY A 269 9.97 -3.87 -6.30
N PRO A 270 10.68 -4.82 -6.94
CA PRO A 270 11.79 -5.55 -6.32
C PRO A 270 12.89 -4.66 -5.74
N ILE A 271 13.28 -3.60 -6.44
CA ILE A 271 14.31 -2.66 -5.94
C ILE A 271 13.83 -1.97 -4.66
N VAL A 272 12.59 -1.46 -4.64
CA VAL A 272 11.99 -0.81 -3.46
C VAL A 272 11.91 -1.78 -2.29
N MET A 273 11.51 -3.03 -2.53
CA MET A 273 11.50 -4.10 -1.52
C MET A 273 12.89 -4.33 -0.93
N LEU A 274 13.91 -4.52 -1.78
CA LEU A 274 15.29 -4.74 -1.35
C LEU A 274 15.86 -3.55 -0.59
N LEU A 275 15.64 -2.32 -1.06
CA LEU A 275 16.07 -1.10 -0.36
C LEU A 275 15.40 -1.00 1.01
N THR A 276 14.11 -1.30 1.11
CA THR A 276 13.39 -1.30 2.40
C THR A 276 13.96 -2.34 3.36
N MET A 277 14.28 -3.54 2.87
CA MET A 277 14.95 -4.57 3.68
C MET A 277 16.35 -4.17 4.10
N ILE A 278 17.15 -3.57 3.20
CA ILE A 278 18.49 -3.04 3.53
C ILE A 278 18.37 -2.01 4.66
N VAL A 279 17.44 -1.05 4.54
CA VAL A 279 17.18 -0.05 5.57
C VAL A 279 16.85 -0.71 6.90
N TYR A 280 15.92 -1.66 6.91
CA TYR A 280 15.55 -2.37 8.13
C TYR A 280 16.76 -3.07 8.79
N PHE A 281 17.48 -3.90 8.05
CA PHE A 281 18.58 -4.68 8.62
C PHE A 281 19.77 -3.82 9.03
N ARG A 282 20.09 -2.76 8.29
CA ARG A 282 21.20 -1.85 8.60
C ARG A 282 20.92 -0.97 9.81
N LEU A 283 19.65 -0.63 10.05
CA LEU A 283 19.27 0.28 11.13
C LEU A 283 18.89 -0.44 12.44
N LYS A 284 19.09 -1.75 12.53
CA LYS A 284 18.85 -2.49 13.76
C LYS A 284 19.68 -1.96 14.93
N ASP A 285 20.96 -1.69 14.69
CA ASP A 285 21.87 -1.15 15.71
C ASP A 285 21.56 0.32 16.06
N GLU A 286 20.81 1.03 15.20
CA GLU A 286 20.26 2.37 15.47
C GLU A 286 18.89 2.32 16.17
N GLY A 287 18.44 1.14 16.59
CA GLY A 287 17.23 0.96 17.37
C GLY A 287 15.95 0.70 16.55
N MET A 288 16.06 0.24 15.30
CA MET A 288 14.88 -0.04 14.45
C MET A 288 13.76 -0.81 15.19
N GLU A 289 14.13 -1.76 16.04
CA GLU A 289 13.22 -2.61 16.83
C GLU A 289 13.08 -2.19 18.30
N ASP A 290 13.52 -0.99 18.67
CA ASP A 290 13.35 -0.48 20.03
C ASP A 290 11.87 -0.47 20.43
N GLY A 291 11.58 -1.00 21.62
CA GLY A 291 10.20 -1.10 22.13
C GLY A 291 9.28 -1.99 21.29
N LEU A 292 9.84 -2.93 20.52
CA LEU A 292 9.07 -3.96 19.85
C LEU A 292 8.33 -4.84 20.86
N THR A 293 7.03 -5.02 20.63
CA THR A 293 6.19 -5.93 21.41
C THR A 293 5.45 -6.90 20.50
N ILE A 294 5.06 -8.04 21.05
CA ILE A 294 4.12 -8.99 20.44
C ILE A 294 2.99 -9.18 21.44
N MET A 295 1.75 -8.90 21.02
CA MET A 295 0.57 -8.97 21.91
C MET A 295 0.73 -8.09 23.17
N GLY A 296 1.46 -6.98 23.07
CA GLY A 296 1.72 -6.06 24.18
C GLY A 296 2.85 -6.48 25.11
N GLU A 297 3.50 -7.63 24.89
CA GLU A 297 4.64 -8.09 25.68
C GLU A 297 5.97 -7.80 24.97
N PRO A 298 6.98 -7.27 25.67
CA PRO A 298 8.31 -7.06 25.09
C PRO A 298 8.89 -8.36 24.54
N VAL A 299 9.51 -8.28 23.36
CA VAL A 299 10.17 -9.45 22.76
C VAL A 299 11.57 -9.60 23.34
N GLU A 300 11.84 -10.69 24.07
CA GLU A 300 13.14 -10.96 24.71
C GLU A 300 14.29 -11.15 23.69
N ASP A 301 13.99 -11.73 22.52
CA ASP A 301 14.93 -11.85 21.38
C ASP A 301 14.30 -11.26 20.11
N SER A 302 14.18 -9.93 20.08
CA SER A 302 13.73 -9.19 18.89
C SER A 302 14.68 -9.37 17.71
N SER A 303 15.96 -9.63 17.99
CA SER A 303 17.05 -9.60 17.02
C SER A 303 16.86 -10.52 15.81
N ASN A 304 16.02 -11.56 15.89
CA ASN A 304 15.77 -12.47 14.78
C ASN A 304 14.29 -12.55 14.36
N MET A 305 13.42 -11.69 14.89
CA MET A 305 11.98 -11.81 14.64
C MET A 305 11.65 -11.66 13.14
N MET A 306 12.11 -10.60 12.47
CA MET A 306 11.82 -10.42 11.04
C MET A 306 12.52 -11.44 10.16
N ALA A 307 13.73 -11.85 10.53
CA ALA A 307 14.45 -12.91 9.79
C ALA A 307 13.67 -14.24 9.81
N LYS A 308 12.90 -14.51 10.87
CA LYS A 308 12.03 -15.68 10.99
C LYS A 308 10.65 -15.46 10.35
N SER A 309 10.06 -14.28 10.51
CA SER A 309 8.69 -14.01 10.04
C SER A 309 8.60 -13.77 8.54
N LEU A 310 9.62 -13.15 7.92
CA LEU A 310 9.60 -12.83 6.49
C LEU A 310 9.51 -14.06 5.58
N PRO A 311 10.32 -15.13 5.77
CA PRO A 311 10.19 -16.34 4.96
C PRO A 311 8.82 -17.02 5.15
N MET A 312 8.28 -17.03 6.37
CA MET A 312 6.98 -17.63 6.65
C MET A 312 5.85 -16.83 5.99
N PHE A 313 5.90 -15.51 6.09
CA PHE A 313 4.96 -14.62 5.41
C PHE A 313 5.05 -14.78 3.89
N ALA A 314 6.26 -14.77 3.33
CA ALA A 314 6.48 -14.98 1.90
C ALA A 314 5.91 -16.32 1.42
N LEU A 315 6.11 -17.39 2.20
CA LEU A 315 5.56 -18.71 1.91
C LEU A 315 4.03 -18.69 1.91
N ILE A 316 3.41 -18.10 2.93
CA ILE A 316 1.94 -18.06 3.05
C ILE A 316 1.34 -17.21 1.92
N VAL A 317 1.82 -15.98 1.74
CA VAL A 317 1.31 -15.07 0.71
C VAL A 317 1.58 -15.63 -0.69
N GLY A 318 2.77 -16.18 -0.92
CA GLY A 318 3.11 -16.85 -2.17
C GLY A 318 2.23 -18.07 -2.46
N ALA A 319 1.94 -18.89 -1.44
CA ALA A 319 1.01 -20.01 -1.58
C ALA A 319 -0.40 -19.53 -1.88
N VAL A 320 -0.92 -18.52 -1.16
CA VAL A 320 -2.27 -18.00 -1.36
C VAL A 320 -2.43 -17.39 -2.75
N ILE A 321 -1.54 -16.48 -3.15
CA ILE A 321 -1.59 -15.82 -4.47
C ILE A 321 -1.34 -16.84 -5.59
N GLY A 322 -0.37 -17.74 -5.41
CA GLY A 322 -0.05 -18.77 -6.39
C GLY A 322 -1.19 -19.78 -6.59
N ILE A 323 -1.81 -20.26 -5.51
CA ILE A 323 -3.00 -21.13 -5.59
C ILE A 323 -4.14 -20.38 -6.26
N ASN A 324 -4.41 -19.14 -5.85
CA ASN A 324 -5.47 -18.33 -6.42
C ASN A 324 -5.30 -18.19 -7.95
N GLY A 325 -4.14 -17.77 -8.43
CA GLY A 325 -3.89 -17.63 -9.87
C GLY A 325 -3.81 -18.94 -10.68
N LEU A 326 -3.89 -20.12 -10.04
CA LEU A 326 -4.05 -21.40 -10.73
C LEU A 326 -5.52 -21.79 -10.91
N PHE A 327 -6.41 -21.28 -10.07
CA PHE A 327 -7.81 -21.69 -9.99
C PHE A 327 -8.80 -20.59 -10.40
N PHE A 328 -8.34 -19.34 -10.41
CA PHE A 328 -9.09 -18.13 -10.77
C PHE A 328 -8.22 -17.30 -11.69
#